data_AF-A0A843K2H2-F1
#
_entry.id   AF-A0A843K2H2-F1
#
_cell.length_a   1.000
_cell.length_b   1.000
_cell.length_c   1.000
_cell.angle_alpha   90.00
_cell.angle_beta   90.00
_cell.angle_gamma   90.00
#
_symmetry.space_group_name_H-M   'P 1'
#
loop_
_entity.id
_entity.type
_entity.pdbx_description
1 polymer ?
#
loop_
_entity_poly.entity_id
_entity_poly.type
_entity_poly.pdbx_seq_one_letter_code
_entity_poly.pdbx_strand_id
1 'polypeptide(L)'
;MSMMPLILAMGLLFIASIEAVRNGLGTSLNVVLGPLVDTFHIPFYIVIIILSAMTGFYSSIIQKYTIDYKKMKQTQNRMKEFQKEYREAMLSKDEKQIKKLEAKRSRMMQEQMEMSQAQFKPMGYIMVITLPIFFWLIFRLNHFDAMINMPFFGLVHLTDLILGPAPAWIIWYMLCSITLSQVIRKALDIGGL
;
A
#
# COMPACT_ATOMS: atom_id res chain seq x y z
N MET A 1 0.48 -1.57 -21.23
CA MET A 1 1.56 -0.69 -20.75
C MET A 1 0.96 0.60 -20.20
N SER A 2 0.71 0.69 -18.90
CA SER A 2 0.53 1.99 -18.24
C SER A 2 1.66 2.16 -17.22
N MET A 3 2.83 2.65 -17.67
CA MET A 3 3.95 3.01 -16.78
C MET A 3 3.68 4.29 -15.97
N MET A 4 2.58 4.98 -16.25
CA MET A 4 2.22 6.25 -15.62
C MET A 4 2.20 6.21 -14.07
N PRO A 5 1.65 5.19 -13.37
CA PRO A 5 1.67 5.16 -11.91
C PRO A 5 3.07 4.98 -11.35
N LEU A 6 3.93 4.22 -12.04
CA LEU A 6 5.32 4.00 -11.64
C LEU A 6 6.16 5.25 -11.86
N ILE A 7 6.00 5.93 -13.00
CA ILE A 7 6.71 7.18 -13.32
C ILE A 7 6.30 8.26 -12.33
N LEU A 8 4.99 8.39 -12.06
CA LEU A 8 4.46 9.28 -11.05
C LEU A 8 5.04 8.95 -9.67
N ALA A 9 5.14 7.65 -9.35
CA ALA A 9 5.71 7.24 -8.08
C ALA A 9 7.19 7.59 -7.93
N MET A 10 7.99 7.29 -8.94
CA MET A 10 9.41 7.63 -8.96
C MET A 10 9.62 9.15 -8.97
N GLY A 11 8.80 9.90 -9.69
CA GLY A 11 8.83 11.36 -9.70
C GLY A 11 8.52 11.94 -8.32
N LEU A 12 7.50 11.41 -7.63
CA LEU A 12 7.19 11.81 -6.26
C LEU A 12 8.33 11.50 -5.29
N LEU A 13 8.98 10.33 -5.40
CA LEU A 13 10.14 9.95 -4.59
C LEU A 13 11.40 10.79 -4.90
N PHE A 14 11.52 11.32 -6.11
CA PHE A 14 12.58 12.26 -6.45
C PHE A 14 12.33 13.66 -5.89
N ILE A 15 11.11 14.18 -6.10
CA ILE A 15 10.65 15.47 -5.54
C ILE A 15 10.76 15.46 -4.01
N ALA A 16 10.41 14.34 -3.42
CA ALA A 16 10.59 13.97 -2.03
C ALA A 16 12.00 14.15 -1.47
N SER A 17 13.03 13.99 -2.30
CA SER A 17 14.42 14.12 -1.88
C SER A 17 14.85 15.59 -1.74
N ILE A 18 14.04 16.54 -2.24
CA ILE A 18 14.32 17.97 -2.20
C ILE A 18 13.85 18.53 -0.85
N GLU A 19 14.79 19.08 -0.07
CA GLU A 19 14.52 19.64 1.25
C GLU A 19 13.50 20.79 1.22
N ALA A 20 13.58 21.67 0.22
CA ALA A 20 12.61 22.76 0.04
C ALA A 20 11.17 22.24 -0.13
N VAL A 21 10.97 21.13 -0.83
CA VAL A 21 9.66 20.53 -1.03
C VAL A 21 9.17 19.87 0.25
N ARG A 22 10.05 19.16 0.97
CA ARG A 22 9.72 18.57 2.28
C ARG A 22 9.31 19.62 3.29
N ASN A 23 10.06 20.72 3.39
CA ASN A 23 9.77 21.81 4.33
C ASN A 23 8.51 22.59 3.91
N GLY A 24 8.31 22.82 2.61
CA GLY A 24 7.10 23.46 2.08
C GLY A 24 5.84 22.63 2.33
N LEU A 25 5.87 21.33 2.00
CA LEU A 25 4.76 20.40 2.26
C LEU A 25 4.53 20.22 3.76
N GLY A 26 5.59 20.07 4.55
CA GLY A 26 5.53 19.97 6.00
C GLY A 26 4.84 21.17 6.63
N THR A 27 5.26 22.39 6.26
CA THR A 27 4.65 23.63 6.79
C THR A 27 3.20 23.77 6.36
N SER A 28 2.89 23.49 5.08
CA SER A 28 1.53 23.59 4.54
C SER A 28 0.57 22.62 5.23
N LEU A 29 0.99 21.37 5.40
CA LEU A 29 0.21 20.36 6.13
C LEU A 29 0.13 20.67 7.62
N ASN A 30 1.13 21.35 8.19
CA ASN A 30 1.11 21.74 9.59
C ASN A 30 -0.01 22.74 9.92
N VAL A 31 -0.47 23.54 8.96
CA VAL A 31 -1.64 24.41 9.17
C VAL A 31 -2.91 23.60 9.45
N VAL A 32 -3.04 22.44 8.82
CA VAL A 32 -4.24 21.58 8.92
C VAL A 32 -4.09 20.53 10.02
N LEU A 33 -2.94 19.85 10.04
CA LEU A 33 -2.67 18.72 10.95
C LEU A 33 -2.03 19.16 12.26
N GLY A 34 -1.35 20.32 12.29
CA GLY A 34 -0.68 20.84 13.49
C GLY A 34 -1.63 21.11 14.66
N PRO A 35 -2.82 21.71 14.46
CA PRO A 35 -3.79 21.90 15.55
C PRO A 35 -4.18 20.62 16.29
N LEU A 36 -4.15 19.45 15.62
CA LEU A 36 -4.41 18.16 16.28
C LEU A 36 -3.41 17.88 17.41
N VAL A 37 -2.14 18.22 17.20
CA VAL A 37 -1.09 18.01 18.19
C VAL A 37 -1.00 19.22 19.13
N ASP A 38 -0.98 20.43 18.58
CA ASP A 38 -0.62 21.65 19.32
C ASP A 38 -1.80 22.26 20.09
N THR A 39 -3.01 22.19 19.55
CA THR A 39 -4.21 22.78 20.17
C THR A 39 -4.98 21.74 20.96
N PHE A 40 -5.23 20.57 20.35
CA PHE A 40 -6.00 19.50 20.99
C PHE A 40 -5.15 18.60 21.93
N HIS A 41 -3.83 18.83 21.99
CA HIS A 41 -2.90 18.06 22.84
C HIS A 41 -3.02 16.54 22.64
N ILE A 42 -3.35 16.11 21.42
CA ILE A 42 -3.53 14.69 21.11
C ILE A 42 -2.14 14.04 21.08
N PRO A 43 -1.92 12.95 21.85
CA PRO A 43 -0.67 12.22 21.79
C PRO A 43 -0.32 11.78 20.37
N PHE A 44 0.95 11.90 20.01
CA PHE A 44 1.38 11.71 18.61
C PHE A 44 1.08 10.30 18.08
N TYR A 45 1.14 9.27 18.93
CA TYR A 45 0.76 7.91 18.56
C TYR A 45 -0.74 7.78 18.20
N ILE A 46 -1.63 8.61 18.77
CA ILE A 46 -3.05 8.68 18.41
C ILE A 46 -3.22 9.41 17.08
N VAL A 47 -2.46 10.48 16.83
CA VAL A 47 -2.45 11.16 15.53
C VAL A 47 -2.05 10.20 14.41
N ILE A 48 -1.05 9.34 14.65
CA ILE A 48 -0.68 8.27 13.72
C ILE A 48 -1.88 7.34 13.46
N ILE A 49 -2.62 6.91 14.49
CA ILE A 49 -3.81 6.06 14.30
C ILE A 49 -4.86 6.75 13.42
N ILE A 50 -5.15 8.03 13.66
CA ILE A 50 -6.13 8.80 12.88
C ILE A 50 -5.69 8.88 11.41
N LEU A 51 -4.43 9.22 11.16
CA LEU A 51 -3.89 9.29 9.81
C LEU A 51 -3.87 7.92 9.13
N SER A 52 -3.52 6.85 9.84
CA SER A 52 -3.61 5.48 9.35
C SER A 52 -5.05 5.08 9.01
N ALA A 53 -6.03 5.50 9.81
CA ALA A 53 -7.45 5.27 9.54
C ALA A 53 -7.89 5.95 8.25
N MET A 54 -7.54 7.23 8.09
CA MET A 54 -7.83 8.00 6.88
C MET A 54 -7.16 7.38 5.66
N THR A 55 -5.90 6.93 5.79
CA THR A 55 -5.20 6.23 4.71
C THR A 55 -5.84 4.90 4.36
N GLY A 56 -6.22 4.09 5.34
CA GLY A 56 -6.99 2.87 5.10
C GLY A 56 -8.31 3.17 4.39
N PHE A 57 -8.94 4.29 4.72
CA PHE A 57 -10.22 4.72 4.14
C PHE A 57 -10.09 5.09 2.66
N TYR A 58 -9.31 6.13 2.32
CA TYR A 58 -9.20 6.54 0.92
C TYR A 58 -8.52 5.46 0.08
N SER A 59 -7.56 4.70 0.64
CA SER A 59 -6.90 3.64 -0.13
C SER A 59 -7.85 2.52 -0.48
N SER A 60 -8.77 2.16 0.42
CA SER A 60 -9.80 1.15 0.14
C SER A 60 -10.80 1.64 -0.90
N ILE A 61 -11.20 2.91 -0.86
CA ILE A 61 -12.06 3.52 -1.88
C ILE A 61 -11.37 3.52 -3.26
N ILE A 62 -10.14 4.02 -3.34
CA ILE A 62 -9.38 4.05 -4.60
C ILE A 62 -9.24 2.64 -5.16
N GLN A 63 -8.92 1.66 -4.31
CA GLN A 63 -8.81 0.27 -4.75
C GLN A 63 -10.14 -0.29 -5.25
N LYS A 64 -11.27 -0.02 -4.58
CA LYS A 64 -12.62 -0.41 -5.03
C LYS A 64 -12.92 0.03 -6.45
N TYR A 65 -12.66 1.31 -6.73
CA TYR A 65 -13.01 1.91 -8.01
C TYR A 65 -11.99 1.63 -9.12
N THR A 66 -10.76 1.26 -8.75
CA THR A 66 -9.68 1.03 -9.74
C THR A 66 -9.51 -0.44 -10.10
N ILE A 67 -9.80 -1.38 -9.19
CA ILE A 67 -9.56 -2.81 -9.38
C ILE A 67 -10.87 -3.54 -9.67
N ASP A 68 -10.93 -4.24 -10.81
CA ASP A 68 -11.98 -5.21 -11.08
C ASP A 68 -11.67 -6.54 -10.37
N TYR A 69 -12.20 -6.69 -9.16
CA TYR A 69 -12.03 -7.89 -8.34
C TYR A 69 -12.69 -9.13 -8.96
N LYS A 70 -13.75 -8.97 -9.76
CA LYS A 70 -14.43 -10.09 -10.42
C LYS A 70 -13.56 -10.65 -11.54
N LYS A 71 -13.02 -9.77 -12.39
CA LYS A 71 -12.05 -10.15 -13.43
C LYS A 71 -10.80 -10.76 -12.80
N MET A 72 -10.31 -10.20 -11.70
CA MET A 72 -9.18 -10.77 -10.96
C MET A 72 -9.43 -12.21 -10.51
N LYS A 73 -10.57 -12.49 -9.86
CA LYS A 73 -10.93 -13.83 -9.39
C LYS A 73 -11.08 -14.81 -10.55
N GLN A 74 -11.70 -14.38 -11.65
CA GLN A 74 -11.83 -15.21 -12.86
C GLN A 74 -10.48 -15.55 -13.51
N THR A 75 -9.60 -14.56 -13.69
CA THR A 75 -8.25 -14.78 -14.24
C THR A 75 -7.42 -15.67 -13.33
N GLN A 76 -7.50 -15.50 -12.00
CA GLN A 76 -6.82 -16.38 -11.05
C GLN A 76 -7.32 -17.83 -11.13
N ASN A 77 -8.62 -18.06 -11.23
CA ASN A 77 -9.18 -19.40 -11.37
C ASN A 77 -8.74 -20.07 -12.68
N ARG A 78 -8.83 -19.35 -13.82
CA ARG A 78 -8.34 -19.85 -15.12
C ARG A 78 -6.85 -20.18 -15.08
N MET A 79 -6.05 -19.38 -14.39
CA MET A 79 -4.61 -19.64 -14.23
C MET A 79 -4.37 -20.91 -13.41
N LYS A 80 -5.12 -21.13 -12.33
CA LYS A 80 -5.03 -22.36 -11.53
C LYS A 80 -5.40 -23.60 -12.35
N GLU A 81 -6.48 -23.53 -13.11
CA GLU A 81 -6.90 -24.61 -14.02
C GLU A 81 -5.84 -24.88 -15.09
N PHE A 82 -5.34 -23.84 -15.74
CA PHE A 82 -4.27 -23.95 -16.74
C PHE A 82 -3.00 -24.60 -16.17
N GLN A 83 -2.57 -24.19 -14.97
CA GLN A 83 -1.39 -24.78 -14.32
C GLN A 83 -1.61 -26.27 -13.99
N LYS A 84 -2.82 -26.66 -13.60
CA LYS A 84 -3.18 -28.05 -13.35
C LYS A 84 -3.13 -28.87 -14.66
N GLU A 85 -3.80 -28.41 -15.71
CA GLU A 85 -3.79 -29.08 -17.03
C GLU A 85 -2.37 -29.20 -17.59
N TYR A 86 -1.57 -28.14 -17.49
CA TYR A 86 -0.18 -28.12 -17.95
C TYR A 86 0.69 -29.13 -17.19
N ARG A 87 0.52 -29.23 -15.87
CA ARG A 87 1.23 -30.21 -15.05
C ARG A 87 0.83 -31.64 -15.41
N GLU A 88 -0.47 -31.90 -15.62
CA GLU A 88 -0.98 -33.21 -16.02
C GLU A 88 -0.44 -33.62 -17.40
N ALA A 89 -0.44 -32.71 -18.38
CA ALA A 89 0.11 -32.96 -19.71
C ALA A 89 1.62 -33.26 -19.71
N MET A 90 2.38 -32.59 -18.82
CA MET A 90 3.81 -32.86 -18.63
C MET A 90 4.06 -34.23 -18.00
N LEU A 91 3.24 -34.64 -17.02
CA LEU A 91 3.34 -35.95 -16.39
C LEU A 91 2.96 -37.09 -17.36
N SER A 92 1.94 -36.86 -18.20
CA SER A 92 1.49 -37.83 -19.21
C SER A 92 2.38 -37.85 -20.46
N LYS A 93 3.37 -36.95 -20.57
CA LYS A 93 4.25 -36.77 -21.73
C LYS A 93 3.49 -36.62 -23.05
N ASP A 94 2.32 -35.99 -23.02
CA ASP A 94 1.52 -35.77 -24.21
C ASP A 94 2.05 -34.55 -24.99
N GLU A 95 2.96 -34.79 -25.92
CA GLU A 95 3.60 -33.73 -26.72
C GLU A 95 2.59 -32.86 -27.49
N LYS A 96 1.45 -33.43 -27.92
CA LYS A 96 0.41 -32.67 -28.64
C LYS A 96 -0.30 -31.71 -27.69
N GLN A 97 -0.67 -32.18 -26.50
CA GLN A 97 -1.29 -31.33 -25.48
C GLN A 97 -0.31 -30.29 -24.94
N ILE A 98 0.95 -30.65 -24.71
CA ILE A 98 1.99 -29.72 -24.27
C ILE A 98 2.14 -28.58 -25.27
N LYS A 99 2.30 -28.86 -26.57
CA LYS A 99 2.40 -27.81 -27.61
C LYS A 99 1.16 -26.91 -27.66
N LYS A 100 -0.03 -27.49 -27.51
CA LYS A 100 -1.30 -26.75 -27.47
C LYS A 100 -1.38 -25.82 -26.25
N LEU A 101 -0.94 -26.29 -25.08
CA LEU A 101 -0.96 -25.52 -23.85
C LEU A 101 0.16 -24.46 -23.81
N GLU A 102 1.33 -24.71 -24.41
CA GLU A 102 2.38 -23.71 -24.60
C GLU A 102 1.88 -22.52 -25.42
N ALA A 103 1.14 -22.76 -26.50
CA ALA A 103 0.53 -21.68 -27.29
C ALA A 103 -0.44 -20.83 -26.44
N LYS A 104 -1.19 -21.46 -25.52
CA LYS A 104 -2.07 -20.76 -24.58
C LYS A 104 -1.32 -20.07 -23.44
N ARG A 105 -0.13 -20.55 -23.06
CA ARG A 105 0.68 -20.01 -21.96
C ARG A 105 0.96 -18.52 -22.15
N SER A 106 1.34 -18.11 -23.35
CA SER A 106 1.62 -16.71 -23.66
C SER A 106 0.41 -15.81 -23.37
N ARG A 107 -0.78 -16.22 -23.84
CA ARG A 107 -2.04 -15.50 -23.57
C ARG A 107 -2.38 -15.45 -22.08
N MET A 108 -2.21 -16.57 -21.36
CA MET A 108 -2.45 -16.62 -19.91
C MET A 108 -1.50 -15.71 -19.13
N MET A 109 -0.22 -15.68 -19.51
CA MET A 109 0.76 -14.76 -18.90
C MET A 109 0.44 -13.31 -19.22
N GLN A 110 -0.02 -13.01 -20.44
CA GLN A 110 -0.45 -11.66 -20.81
C GLN A 110 -1.65 -11.21 -19.97
N GLU A 111 -2.68 -12.04 -19.80
CA GLU A 111 -3.83 -11.74 -18.94
C GLU A 111 -3.40 -11.51 -17.48
N GLN A 112 -2.48 -12.33 -16.96
CA GLN A 112 -1.91 -12.14 -15.62
C GLN A 112 -1.14 -10.83 -15.49
N MET A 113 -0.36 -10.47 -16.51
CA MET A 113 0.42 -9.23 -16.54
C MET A 113 -0.50 -7.99 -16.60
N GLU A 114 -1.59 -8.05 -17.37
CA GLU A 114 -2.62 -7.01 -17.38
C GLU A 114 -3.28 -6.84 -16.01
N MET A 115 -3.58 -7.94 -15.33
CA MET A 115 -4.11 -7.90 -13.96
C MET A 115 -3.13 -7.28 -12.98
N SER A 116 -1.84 -7.65 -13.07
CA SER A 116 -0.79 -7.03 -12.26
C SER A 116 -0.69 -5.52 -12.52
N GLN A 117 -0.71 -5.10 -13.79
CA GLN A 117 -0.73 -3.68 -14.18
C GLN A 117 -1.94 -2.93 -13.62
N ALA A 118 -3.12 -3.56 -13.58
CA ALA A 118 -4.32 -2.97 -12.98
C ALA A 118 -4.15 -2.71 -11.47
N GLN A 119 -3.38 -3.53 -10.75
CA GLN A 119 -3.08 -3.34 -9.33
C GLN A 119 -2.07 -2.22 -9.06
N PHE A 120 -1.22 -1.87 -10.03
CA PHE A 120 -0.30 -0.73 -9.89
C PHE A 120 -0.96 0.64 -10.02
N LYS A 121 -2.09 0.73 -10.74
CA LYS A 121 -2.86 1.98 -10.87
C LYS A 121 -3.26 2.59 -9.51
N PRO A 122 -3.92 1.86 -8.59
CA PRO A 122 -4.31 2.42 -7.30
C PRO A 122 -3.09 2.80 -6.44
N MET A 123 -1.97 2.09 -6.57
CA MET A 123 -0.75 2.38 -5.80
C MET A 123 -0.23 3.79 -6.08
N GLY A 124 -0.19 4.20 -7.35
CA GLY A 124 0.23 5.56 -7.71
C GLY A 124 -0.66 6.64 -7.10
N TYR A 125 -1.99 6.49 -7.21
CA TYR A 125 -2.95 7.44 -6.63
C TYR A 125 -2.88 7.52 -5.10
N ILE A 126 -2.78 6.36 -4.44
CA ILE A 126 -2.62 6.28 -2.98
C ILE A 126 -1.35 7.02 -2.56
N MET A 127 -0.26 6.83 -3.30
CA MET A 127 1.03 7.37 -2.92
C MET A 127 1.10 8.91 -3.04
N VAL A 128 0.41 9.51 -4.00
CA VAL A 128 0.27 10.99 -4.11
C VAL A 128 -0.29 11.59 -2.82
N ILE A 129 -1.24 10.90 -2.19
CA ILE A 129 -1.92 11.37 -0.98
C ILE A 129 -1.10 10.98 0.27
N THR A 130 -0.54 9.77 0.28
CA THR A 130 0.13 9.21 1.46
C THR A 130 1.51 9.84 1.69
N LEU A 131 2.27 10.14 0.63
CA LEU A 131 3.62 10.69 0.77
C LEU A 131 3.65 12.05 1.50
N PRO A 132 2.81 13.04 1.15
CA PRO A 132 2.75 14.29 1.89
C PRO A 132 2.45 14.08 3.38
N ILE A 133 1.52 13.17 3.72
CA ILE A 133 1.20 12.82 5.11
C ILE A 133 2.44 12.27 5.84
N PHE A 134 3.20 11.38 5.19
CA PHE A 134 4.42 10.81 5.76
C PHE A 134 5.50 11.87 5.97
N PHE A 135 5.58 12.84 5.07
CA PHE A 135 6.53 13.95 5.19
C PHE A 135 6.22 14.85 6.35
N TRP A 136 4.94 15.15 6.55
CA TRP A 136 4.51 15.88 7.72
C TRP A 136 4.81 15.09 9.01
N LEU A 137 4.56 13.77 9.02
CA LEU A 137 4.90 12.92 10.16
C LEU A 137 6.38 12.98 10.50
N ILE A 138 7.27 12.80 9.52
CA ILE A 138 8.73 12.87 9.72
C ILE A 138 9.14 14.28 10.17
N PHE A 139 8.59 15.32 9.53
CA PHE A 139 8.85 16.70 9.91
C PHE A 139 8.52 16.96 11.38
N ARG A 140 7.35 16.52 11.85
CA ARG A 140 6.94 16.70 13.25
C ARG A 140 7.73 15.82 14.21
N LEU A 141 7.98 14.55 13.87
CA LEU A 141 8.75 13.63 14.73
C LEU A 141 10.18 14.11 14.97
N ASN A 142 10.77 14.87 14.05
CA ASN A 142 12.09 15.46 14.26
C ASN A 142 12.09 16.64 15.26
N HIS A 143 10.92 17.20 15.59
CA HIS A 143 10.77 18.37 16.46
C HIS A 143 10.03 18.06 17.77
N PHE A 144 9.51 16.84 17.93
CA PHE A 144 8.72 16.43 19.09
C PHE A 144 9.25 15.11 19.66
N ASP A 145 9.48 15.10 20.98
CA ASP A 145 9.75 13.88 21.72
C ASP A 145 8.44 13.11 21.91
N ALA A 146 8.34 11.95 21.28
CA ALA A 146 7.12 11.17 21.25
C ALA A 146 7.41 9.71 21.56
N MET A 147 7.06 9.30 22.78
CA MET A 147 7.20 7.93 23.25
C MET A 147 5.90 7.14 23.11
N ILE A 148 6.05 5.84 22.89
CA ILE A 148 4.93 4.88 22.85
C ILE A 148 5.34 3.62 23.60
N ASN A 149 4.40 3.05 24.37
CA ASN A 149 4.59 1.74 24.98
C ASN A 149 4.08 0.65 24.02
N MET A 150 4.99 -0.13 23.44
CA MET A 150 4.68 -1.19 22.50
C MET A 150 4.61 -2.57 23.18
N PRO A 151 3.69 -3.46 22.75
CA PRO A 151 3.47 -4.76 23.42
C PRO A 151 4.71 -5.66 23.55
N PHE A 152 5.66 -5.58 22.61
CA PHE A 152 6.85 -6.44 22.59
C PHE A 152 8.16 -5.70 22.86
N PHE A 153 8.18 -4.37 22.72
CA PHE A 153 9.40 -3.56 22.81
C PHE A 153 9.41 -2.65 24.05
N GLY A 154 8.30 -2.56 24.78
CA GLY A 154 8.16 -1.66 25.91
C GLY A 154 8.10 -0.19 25.47
N LEU A 155 8.56 0.71 26.35
CA LEU A 155 8.61 2.14 26.08
C LEU A 155 9.74 2.44 25.08
N VAL A 156 9.37 2.90 23.88
CA VAL A 156 10.31 3.25 22.81
C VAL A 156 9.99 4.63 22.27
N HIS A 157 11.01 5.33 21.78
CA HIS A 157 10.79 6.57 21.04
C HIS A 157 10.24 6.23 19.65
N LEU A 158 9.33 7.04 19.13
CA LEU A 158 8.71 6.78 17.82
C LEU A 158 9.72 6.81 16.66
N THR A 159 10.88 7.45 16.84
CA THR A 159 11.97 7.41 15.85
C THR A 159 12.93 6.23 16.02
N ASP A 160 12.81 5.44 17.10
CA ASP A 160 13.73 4.33 17.36
C ASP A 160 13.55 3.22 16.33
N LEU A 161 14.67 2.64 15.91
CA LEU A 161 14.71 1.53 14.98
C LEU A 161 14.47 0.21 15.73
N ILE A 162 13.20 -0.19 15.82
CA ILE A 162 12.79 -1.35 16.63
C ILE A 162 12.75 -2.67 15.85
N LEU A 163 12.61 -2.62 14.52
CA LEU A 163 12.47 -3.82 13.67
C LEU A 163 13.34 -3.69 12.42
N GLY A 164 14.65 -3.93 12.59
CA GLY A 164 15.64 -3.74 11.54
C GLY A 164 15.80 -2.25 11.18
N PRO A 165 15.79 -1.86 9.90
CA PRO A 165 15.90 -0.44 9.50
C PRO A 165 14.58 0.33 9.64
N ALA A 166 13.51 -0.27 10.18
CA ALA A 166 12.20 0.36 10.29
C ALA A 166 12.02 1.08 11.64
N PRO A 167 11.77 2.41 11.63
CA PRO A 167 11.40 3.17 12.82
C PRO A 167 10.07 2.72 13.43
N ALA A 168 9.94 2.88 14.74
CA ALA A 168 8.75 2.56 15.52
C ALA A 168 7.46 3.19 14.97
N TRP A 169 7.51 4.45 14.53
CA TRP A 169 6.35 5.12 13.94
C TRP A 169 5.86 4.46 12.64
N ILE A 170 6.78 3.94 11.81
CA ILE A 170 6.41 3.23 10.57
C ILE A 170 5.72 1.93 10.91
N ILE A 171 6.28 1.17 11.86
CA ILE A 171 5.69 -0.10 12.32
C ILE A 171 4.31 0.14 12.90
N TRP A 172 4.17 1.13 13.78
CA TRP A 172 2.91 1.52 14.38
C TRP A 172 1.88 1.94 13.32
N TYR A 173 2.29 2.81 12.39
CA TYR A 173 1.45 3.25 11.28
C TYR A 173 0.98 2.07 10.40
N MET A 174 1.88 1.15 10.04
CA MET A 174 1.53 -0.01 9.22
C MET A 174 0.56 -0.94 9.94
N LEU A 175 0.78 -1.20 11.22
CA LEU A 175 -0.09 -2.04 12.04
C LEU A 175 -1.52 -1.46 12.08
N CYS A 176 -1.64 -0.17 12.39
CA CYS A 176 -2.92 0.54 12.40
C CYS A 176 -3.55 0.57 11.00
N SER A 177 -2.77 0.89 9.97
CA SER A 177 -3.27 0.99 8.59
C SER A 177 -3.82 -0.34 8.09
N ILE A 178 -3.11 -1.46 8.31
CA ILE A 178 -3.56 -2.79 7.86
C ILE A 178 -4.83 -3.19 8.61
N THR A 179 -4.83 -3.09 9.94
CA THR A 179 -6.00 -3.48 10.76
C THR A 179 -7.24 -2.66 10.42
N LEU A 180 -7.11 -1.33 10.32
CA LEU A 180 -8.22 -0.44 9.98
C LEU A 180 -8.68 -0.61 8.53
N SER A 181 -7.76 -0.84 7.59
CA SER A 181 -8.11 -1.13 6.20
C SER A 181 -9.01 -2.36 6.09
N GLN A 182 -8.75 -3.41 6.88
CA GLN A 182 -9.60 -4.61 6.88
C GLN A 182 -11.01 -4.31 7.38
N VAL A 183 -11.13 -3.56 8.48
CA VAL A 183 -12.43 -3.13 9.03
C VAL A 183 -13.20 -2.32 8.00
N ILE A 184 -12.55 -1.35 7.35
CA ILE A 184 -13.16 -0.46 6.37
C ILE A 184 -13.61 -1.24 5.12
N ARG A 185 -12.77 -2.15 4.60
CA ARG A 185 -13.13 -2.98 3.45
C ARG A 185 -14.35 -3.84 3.73
N LYS A 186 -14.40 -4.45 4.92
CA LYS A 186 -15.55 -5.25 5.35
C LYS A 186 -16.81 -4.40 5.51
N ALA A 187 -16.69 -3.19 6.06
CA ALA A 187 -17.81 -2.26 6.20
C ALA A 187 -18.35 -1.75 4.86
N LEU A 188 -17.49 -1.58 3.86
CA LEU A 188 -17.85 -1.06 2.53
C LEU A 188 -18.17 -2.16 1.50
N ASP A 189 -18.16 -3.42 1.91
CA ASP A 189 -18.27 -4.62 1.06
C ASP A 189 -17.32 -4.58 -0.15
N ILE A 190 -16.07 -4.17 0.11
CA ILE A 190 -15.02 -4.02 -0.91
C ILE A 190 -14.07 -5.19 -0.81
N GLY A 191 -14.03 -6.03 -1.85
CA GLY A 191 -13.01 -7.06 -1.98
C GLY A 191 -13.00 -8.02 -0.79
N GLY A 192 -14.17 -8.29 -0.20
CA GLY A 192 -14.35 -9.43 0.68
C GLY A 192 -14.00 -10.69 -0.09
N LEU A 193 -13.10 -11.48 0.48
CA LEU A 193 -12.91 -12.88 0.09
C LEU A 193 -14.25 -13.62 0.11
#